data_AF-A0A432QUC0-F1
#
_entry.id   AF-A0A432QUC0-F1
#
_cell.length_a   1.000
_cell.length_b   1.000
_cell.length_c   1.000
_cell.angle_alpha   90.00
_cell.angle_beta   90.00
_cell.angle_gamma   90.00
#
_symmetry.space_group_name_H-M   'P 1'
#
loop_
_entity.id
_entity.type
_entity.pdbx_description
1 polymer ?
#
loop_
_entity_poly.entity_id
_entity_poly.type
_entity_poly.pdbx_seq_one_letter_code
_entity_poly.pdbx_strand_id
1 'polypeptide(L)' 'MERIKNCFEKLEAKGEKPLIVYATACDPNCSKSLEVFKLVLKYADMVEIGMPFS' A
#
# COMPACT_ATOMS: atom_id res chain seq x y z
N MET A 1 2.62 -0.54 14.02
CA MET A 1 1.51 0.41 14.26
C MET A 1 1.90 1.86 14.02
N GLU A 2 3.12 2.29 14.34
CA GLU A 2 3.54 3.69 14.15
C GLU A 2 3.49 4.19 12.70
N ARG A 3 3.85 3.36 11.71
CA ARG A 3 3.87 3.79 10.29
C ARG A 3 2.49 4.24 9.78
N ILE A 4 1.42 3.54 10.15
CA ILE A 4 0.05 3.85 9.73
C ILE A 4 -0.38 5.16 10.39
N LYS A 5 -0.26 5.24 11.72
CA LYS A 5 -0.61 6.45 12.49
C LYS A 5 0.12 7.69 11.96
N ASN A 6 1.44 7.60 11.80
CA ASN A 6 2.27 8.73 11.33
C ASN A 6 1.89 9.17 9.90
N CYS A 7 1.41 8.27 9.05
CA CYS A 7 0.96 8.61 7.71
C CYS A 7 -0.37 9.38 7.76
N PHE A 8 -1.34 8.92 8.55
CA PHE A 8 -2.59 9.66 8.78
C PHE A 8 -2.34 11.06 9.34
N GLU A 9 -1.52 11.19 10.39
CA GLU A 9 -1.19 12.49 11.00
C GLU A 9 -0.55 13.44 9.98
N LYS A 10 0.34 12.94 9.11
CA LYS A 10 0.98 13.75 8.06
C LYS A 10 0.00 14.21 6.98
N LEU A 11 -0.95 13.37 6.59
CA LEU A 11 -1.95 13.69 5.57
C LEU A 11 -3.00 14.65 6.12
N GLU A 12 -3.44 14.44 7.36
CA GLU A 12 -4.34 15.35 8.06
C GLU A 12 -3.75 16.76 8.17
N ALA A 13 -2.46 16.86 8.53
CA ALA A 13 -1.74 18.14 8.57
C ALA A 13 -1.67 18.86 7.20
N LYS A 14 -1.83 18.13 6.09
CA LYS A 14 -1.90 18.68 4.73
C LYS A 14 -3.33 18.91 4.23
N GLY A 15 -4.35 18.47 4.98
CA GLY A 15 -5.74 18.46 4.52
C GLY A 15 -6.01 17.44 3.40
N GLU A 16 -5.17 16.41 3.27
CA GLU A 16 -5.26 15.36 2.26
C GLU A 16 -5.94 14.09 2.84
N LYS A 17 -6.54 13.29 1.96
CA LYS A 17 -7.05 11.94 2.30
C LYS A 17 -6.10 10.90 1.72
N PRO A 18 -5.85 9.77 2.42
CA PRO A 18 -4.93 8.74 1.94
C PRO A 18 -5.45 8.01 0.71
N LEU A 19 -4.54 7.68 -0.22
CA LEU A 19 -4.76 6.67 -1.25
C LEU A 19 -4.24 5.32 -0.75
N ILE A 20 -5.16 4.38 -0.52
CA ILE A 20 -4.86 3.02 -0.05
C ILE A 20 -5.18 2.05 -1.20
N VAL A 21 -4.18 1.29 -1.64
CA VAL A 21 -4.33 0.34 -2.76
C VAL A 21 -4.32 -1.09 -2.24
N TYR A 22 -5.28 -1.89 -2.67
CA TYR A 22 -5.28 -3.34 -2.43
C TYR A 22 -4.68 -4.08 -3.61
N ALA A 23 -3.84 -5.08 -3.34
CA ALA A 23 -3.41 -6.06 -4.32
C ALA A 23 -3.03 -7.40 -3.66
N THR A 24 -3.23 -8.50 -4.38
CA THR A 24 -2.95 -9.85 -3.89
C THR A 24 -1.44 -10.15 -3.96
N ALA A 25 -0.89 -10.73 -2.90
CA ALA A 25 0.48 -11.22 -2.88
C ALA A 25 0.69 -12.29 -3.95
N CYS A 26 1.82 -12.20 -4.65
CA CYS A 26 2.21 -13.14 -5.69
C CYS A 26 1.28 -13.24 -6.90
N ASP A 27 0.44 -12.24 -7.16
CA ASP A 27 -0.31 -12.09 -8.42
C ASP A 27 0.43 -11.11 -9.37
N PRO A 28 0.75 -11.49 -10.62
CA PRO A 28 0.61 -12.82 -11.23
C PRO A 28 1.71 -13.81 -10.81
N ASN A 29 2.79 -13.33 -10.19
CA ASN A 29 3.80 -14.14 -9.51
C ASN A 29 4.53 -13.28 -8.45
N CYS A 30 5.27 -13.91 -7.54
CA CYS A 30 5.92 -13.21 -6.43
C CYS A 30 6.92 -12.12 -6.88
N SER A 31 7.69 -12.37 -7.94
CA SER A 31 8.66 -11.39 -8.46
C SER A 31 7.96 -10.16 -9.02
N LYS A 32 6.90 -10.36 -9.82
CA LYS A 32 6.12 -9.26 -10.42
C LYS A 32 5.30 -8.50 -9.38
N SER A 33 4.70 -9.20 -8.42
CA SER A 33 3.98 -8.58 -7.30
C SER A 33 4.88 -7.61 -6.51
N LEU A 34 6.15 -7.97 -6.27
CA LEU A 34 7.11 -7.07 -5.63
C LEU A 34 7.43 -5.81 -6.47
N GLU A 35 7.62 -5.95 -7.78
CA GLU A 35 7.80 -4.81 -8.69
C GLU A 35 6.58 -3.87 -8.64
N VAL A 36 5.37 -4.45 -8.66
CA VAL A 36 4.10 -3.72 -8.57
C VAL A 36 3.98 -2.96 -7.25
N PHE A 37 4.23 -3.59 -6.10
CA PHE A 37 4.14 -2.89 -4.81
C PHE A 37 5.12 -1.72 -4.70
N LYS A 38 6.34 -1.86 -5.23
CA LYS A 38 7.32 -0.76 -5.29
C LYS A 38 6.86 0.38 -6.18
N LEU A 39 6.21 0.08 -7.30
CA LEU A 39 5.64 1.10 -8.20
C LEU A 39 4.45 1.80 -7.55
N VAL A 40 3.52 1.05 -6.96
CA VAL A 40 2.32 1.55 -6.29
C VAL A 40 2.68 2.50 -5.15
N LEU A 41 3.63 2.12 -4.28
CA LEU A 41 4.07 2.95 -3.14
C LEU A 41 4.77 4.26 -3.54
N LYS A 42 5.03 4.52 -4.83
CA LYS A 42 5.46 5.85 -5.30
C LYS A 42 4.30 6.86 -5.37
N TYR A 43 3.06 6.37 -5.42
CA TYR A 43 1.87 7.17 -5.64
C TYR A 43 0.78 6.96 -4.58
N ALA A 44 0.74 5.77 -3.97
CA ALA A 44 -0.16 5.44 -2.87
C ALA A 44 0.52 5.66 -1.51
N ASP A 45 -0.26 6.08 -0.53
CA ASP A 45 0.19 6.27 0.85
C ASP A 45 0.38 4.93 1.57
N MET A 46 -0.46 3.94 1.23
CA MET A 46 -0.44 2.61 1.82
C MET A 46 -0.82 1.55 0.80
N VAL A 47 -0.38 0.32 1.07
CA VAL A 47 -0.79 -0.87 0.33
C VAL A 47 -1.35 -1.91 1.29
N GLU A 48 -2.51 -2.45 0.95
CA GLU A 48 -3.10 -3.63 1.57
C GLU A 48 -2.70 -4.84 0.74
N ILE A 49 -2.00 -5.79 1.38
CA ILE A 49 -1.51 -6.99 0.69
C ILE A 49 -2.41 -8.17 1.08
N GLY A 50 -3.20 -8.65 0.13
CA GLY A 50 -4.04 -9.83 0.31
C GLY A 50 -3.21 -11.11 0.26
N MET A 51 -3.34 -11.99 1.26
CA MET A 51 -2.75 -13.32 1.20
C MET A 51 -3.71 -14.25 0.42
N PRO A 52 -3.29 -14.88 -0.68
CA PRO A 52 -4.15 -15.79 -1.43
C PRO A 52 -4.54 -17.00 -0.57
N PHE A 53 -5.81 -17.39 -0.62
CA PHE A 53 -6.35 -18.60 0.01
C PHE A 53 -7.34 -19.25 -0.97
N SER A 54 -7.52 -20.58 -0.86
CA SER A 54 -8.49 -21.37 -1.63
C SER A 54 -9.71 -21.71 -0.80
#